data_AF-A0A432QKL1-F1
#
_entry.id   AF-A0A432QKL1-F1
#
_cell.length_a   1.000
_cell.length_b   1.000
_cell.length_c   1.000
_cell.angle_alpha   90.00
_cell.angle_beta   90.00
_cell.angle_gamma   90.00
#
_symmetry.space_group_name_H-M   'P 1'
#
loop_
_entity.id
_entity.type
_entity.pdbx_description
1 polymer ?
#
loop_
_entity_poly.entity_id
_entity_poly.type
_entity_poly.pdbx_seq_one_letter_code
_entity_poly.pdbx_strand_id
1 'polypeptide(L)'
;MDTTLFTFAAAKDDTLNFANKRKTMTAQQSSPIFLAAFWIICSTIFLSPAPAQAATLYVAPSGSDTYPGTASRPFATLQKAADTVTPGDTVSVRDGHYRGFRLSTSGTSAQRIVFSAASTAAVIDSGNSDGYGILLSGVSYITIQGFTIKNVANMGIAHRNASPDNPVHGLVIRRNTIVRSQSVGMYFSEIMDSLIENNEVDHCGLEGTHCVYMANAGTGNTTIRGNSLHHCLKAGIHFNGDESVGGDGIISGLIVEQNTIYSNGLNALNMDGVQDSIVRNNLIYDNIGNGIRAFRIDASEGPKNLTIVNNTIIVPQNSGGWAVRITAEQGGNTVFNNILLSESDVWGGSIAIDDDSIGFSSSHNIVINRFTPDRDDTMLTLKQWQALGYDNGSFLAGINSLFIDPDAGDYRLIKSSPAIDAGIRSFAGRAAPDNDMLSGTRPQGANVDIGAYEFSATSPPPPSTPQTACLPFIPLLL
;
A
#
# COMPACT_ATOMS: atom_id res chain seq x y z
N MET A 1 18.96 7.50 -41.12
CA MET A 1 19.11 7.82 -39.70
C MET A 1 17.74 7.63 -39.11
N ASP A 2 17.63 6.56 -38.36
CA ASP A 2 16.40 5.83 -38.04
C ASP A 2 15.80 6.36 -36.74
N THR A 3 14.48 6.59 -36.74
CA THR A 3 13.68 6.80 -35.53
C THR A 3 12.47 5.89 -35.67
N THR A 4 12.40 4.85 -34.85
CA THR A 4 11.26 3.94 -34.79
C THR A 4 10.56 4.08 -33.45
N LEU A 5 9.38 4.69 -33.51
CA LEU A 5 8.29 4.57 -32.54
C LEU A 5 7.67 3.17 -32.66
N PHE A 6 7.41 2.51 -31.54
CA PHE A 6 6.50 1.37 -31.48
C PHE A 6 5.24 1.76 -30.72
N THR A 7 4.15 1.93 -31.47
CA THR A 7 2.76 1.81 -31.00
C THR A 7 2.32 0.36 -31.16
N PHE A 8 1.74 -0.25 -30.13
CA PHE A 8 1.06 -1.54 -30.26
C PHE A 8 -0.45 -1.32 -30.41
N ALA A 9 -0.97 -1.95 -31.47
CA ALA A 9 -2.33 -1.85 -31.96
C ALA A 9 -3.31 -2.74 -31.21
N ALA A 10 -4.55 -2.26 -31.17
CA ALA A 10 -5.75 -3.02 -30.82
C ALA A 10 -6.04 -4.12 -31.86
N ALA A 11 -6.52 -5.26 -31.39
CA ALA A 11 -7.22 -6.25 -32.21
C ALA A 11 -8.68 -6.34 -31.73
N LYS A 12 -9.59 -5.90 -32.59
CA LYS A 12 -11.01 -6.26 -32.59
C LYS A 12 -11.16 -7.69 -33.08
N ASP A 13 -12.09 -8.45 -32.51
CA ASP A 13 -12.83 -9.43 -33.28
C ASP A 13 -14.29 -9.55 -32.79
N ASP A 14 -15.16 -9.89 -33.74
CA ASP A 14 -16.56 -9.54 -33.86
C ASP A 14 -17.58 -10.54 -33.25
N THR A 15 -18.66 -9.96 -32.73
CA THR A 15 -20.10 -10.35 -32.81
C THR A 15 -20.63 -11.77 -32.48
N LEU A 16 -21.50 -11.79 -31.46
CA LEU A 16 -22.90 -12.26 -31.41
C LEU A 16 -23.30 -13.62 -32.02
N ASN A 17 -23.76 -14.54 -31.17
CA ASN A 17 -25.13 -15.11 -31.21
C ASN A 17 -25.32 -16.20 -30.14
N PHE A 18 -26.18 -15.97 -29.14
CA PHE A 18 -26.85 -17.08 -28.47
C PHE A 18 -28.33 -16.77 -28.22
N ALA A 19 -29.15 -17.45 -29.01
CA ALA A 19 -30.59 -17.46 -28.93
C ALA A 19 -31.09 -18.26 -27.71
N ASN A 20 -32.10 -17.69 -27.05
CA ASN A 20 -32.93 -18.29 -26.01
C ASN A 20 -33.46 -19.68 -26.38
N LYS A 21 -33.24 -20.68 -25.50
CA LYS A 21 -34.13 -21.84 -25.35
C LYS A 21 -34.39 -22.15 -23.88
N ARG A 22 -35.50 -21.62 -23.36
CA ARG A 22 -36.14 -22.14 -22.14
C ARG A 22 -36.71 -23.52 -22.46
N LYS A 23 -36.21 -24.57 -21.80
CA LYS A 23 -36.89 -25.87 -21.73
C LYS A 23 -37.72 -25.91 -20.45
N THR A 24 -39.03 -25.98 -20.62
CA THR A 24 -40.03 -26.39 -19.65
C THR A 24 -39.71 -27.77 -19.10
N MET A 25 -39.57 -27.90 -17.78
CA MET A 25 -39.60 -29.19 -17.07
C MET A 25 -41.03 -29.47 -16.64
N THR A 26 -41.63 -30.51 -17.20
CA THR A 26 -42.87 -31.11 -16.73
C THR A 26 -42.57 -32.10 -15.61
N ALA A 27 -43.27 -31.93 -14.48
CA ALA A 27 -43.29 -32.85 -13.37
C ALA A 27 -44.10 -34.11 -13.73
N GLN A 28 -43.59 -35.30 -13.40
CA GLN A 28 -44.38 -36.52 -13.43
C GLN A 28 -44.11 -37.35 -12.18
N GLN A 29 -45.13 -37.44 -11.33
CA GLN A 29 -45.23 -38.39 -10.22
C GLN A 29 -45.45 -39.81 -10.75
N SER A 30 -44.79 -40.79 -10.12
CA SER A 30 -45.32 -42.15 -9.98
C SER A 30 -44.74 -42.79 -8.72
N SER A 31 -45.61 -43.46 -7.95
CA SER A 31 -45.34 -44.08 -6.64
C SER A 31 -45.06 -45.60 -6.76
N PRO A 32 -44.96 -46.40 -5.68
CA PRO A 32 -43.74 -47.15 -5.36
C PRO A 32 -43.88 -48.67 -5.60
N ILE A 33 -42.79 -49.36 -5.91
CA ILE A 33 -42.75 -50.83 -5.87
C ILE A 33 -41.52 -51.28 -5.08
N PHE A 34 -41.80 -51.96 -3.98
CA PHE A 34 -40.86 -52.70 -3.15
C PHE A 34 -40.20 -53.82 -3.96
N LEU A 35 -38.87 -53.87 -3.96
CA LEU A 35 -38.11 -55.10 -4.16
C LEU A 35 -36.86 -55.04 -3.27
N ALA A 36 -36.87 -55.93 -2.28
CA ALA A 36 -35.77 -56.14 -1.36
C ALA A 36 -34.54 -56.65 -2.13
N ALA A 37 -33.46 -55.88 -2.10
CA ALA A 37 -32.13 -56.32 -2.52
C ALA A 37 -31.17 -56.19 -1.33
N PHE A 38 -30.46 -57.27 -1.08
CA PHE A 38 -29.48 -57.47 -0.02
C PHE A 38 -28.53 -56.27 0.15
N TRP A 39 -28.51 -55.69 1.34
CA TRP A 39 -27.48 -54.77 1.79
C TRP A 39 -26.21 -55.55 2.10
N ILE A 40 -25.24 -55.56 1.19
CA ILE A 40 -23.83 -55.71 1.57
C ILE A 40 -23.38 -54.33 2.01
N ILE A 41 -23.36 -54.08 3.32
CA ILE A 41 -22.69 -52.93 3.92
C ILE A 41 -21.18 -53.17 3.71
N CYS A 42 -20.66 -52.74 2.56
CA CYS A 42 -19.26 -52.37 2.48
C CYS A 42 -19.11 -51.11 3.34
N SER A 43 -18.71 -51.27 4.59
CA SER A 43 -18.20 -50.18 5.41
C SER A 43 -16.93 -49.65 4.74
N THR A 44 -17.09 -48.78 3.75
CA THR A 44 -16.02 -47.87 3.32
C THR A 44 -15.76 -46.97 4.52
N ILE A 45 -14.77 -47.34 5.32
CA ILE A 45 -14.18 -46.43 6.30
C ILE A 45 -13.67 -45.26 5.47
N PHE A 46 -14.42 -44.15 5.44
CA PHE A 46 -13.87 -42.87 5.06
C PHE A 46 -12.82 -42.55 6.13
N LEU A 47 -11.58 -43.01 5.94
CA LEU A 47 -10.45 -42.37 6.57
C LEU A 47 -10.47 -40.94 6.03
N SER A 48 -11.06 -40.02 6.80
CA SER A 48 -10.75 -38.61 6.64
C SER A 48 -9.22 -38.53 6.71
N PRO A 49 -8.53 -38.06 5.65
CA PRO A 49 -7.09 -37.89 5.74
C PRO A 49 -6.83 -37.03 6.98
N ALA A 50 -5.99 -37.53 7.89
CA ALA A 50 -5.51 -36.71 8.99
C ALA A 50 -4.98 -35.40 8.38
N PRO A 51 -5.31 -34.23 8.94
CA PRO A 51 -4.81 -32.97 8.40
C PRO A 51 -3.29 -33.09 8.26
N ALA A 52 -2.79 -32.95 7.04
CA ALA A 52 -1.36 -32.98 6.78
C ALA A 52 -0.73 -31.92 7.68
N GLN A 53 0.19 -32.36 8.56
CA GLN A 53 0.85 -31.45 9.48
C GLN A 53 1.69 -30.48 8.66
N ALA A 54 1.52 -29.18 8.91
CA ALA A 54 2.33 -28.12 8.32
C ALA A 54 3.82 -28.45 8.42
N ALA A 55 4.50 -28.54 7.28
CA ALA A 55 5.92 -28.85 7.23
C ALA A 55 6.76 -27.56 7.27
N THR A 56 7.98 -27.68 7.80
CA THR A 56 9.01 -26.65 7.62
C THR A 56 10.04 -27.14 6.61
N LEU A 57 10.08 -26.47 5.45
CA LEU A 57 11.06 -26.67 4.40
C LEU A 57 12.22 -25.70 4.58
N TYR A 58 13.43 -26.11 4.23
CA TYR A 58 14.64 -25.32 4.39
C TYR A 58 15.34 -25.09 3.06
N VAL A 59 15.81 -23.86 2.84
CA VAL A 59 16.59 -23.47 1.67
C VAL A 59 17.93 -22.90 2.13
N ALA A 60 19.03 -23.33 1.51
CA ALA A 60 20.39 -22.87 1.83
C ALA A 60 21.29 -22.90 0.59
N PRO A 61 22.30 -22.03 0.45
CA PRO A 61 23.17 -22.04 -0.73
C PRO A 61 23.97 -23.35 -0.88
N SER A 62 24.27 -24.02 0.23
CA SER A 62 24.93 -25.32 0.26
C SER A 62 23.98 -26.52 0.10
N GLY A 63 22.71 -26.28 -0.22
CA GLY A 63 21.69 -27.31 -0.37
C GLY A 63 21.75 -28.06 -1.70
N SER A 64 20.74 -28.89 -1.96
CA SER A 64 20.52 -29.53 -3.27
C SER A 64 19.03 -29.68 -3.53
N ASP A 65 18.58 -29.40 -4.75
CA ASP A 65 17.16 -29.55 -5.11
C ASP A 65 16.71 -31.01 -5.24
N THR A 66 17.65 -31.95 -5.11
CA THR A 66 17.38 -33.40 -4.96
C THR A 66 17.17 -33.82 -3.51
N TYR A 67 17.44 -32.95 -2.54
CA TYR A 67 17.24 -33.22 -1.12
C TYR A 67 15.77 -33.04 -0.73
N PRO A 68 15.33 -33.61 0.41
CA PRO A 68 13.95 -33.52 0.85
C PRO A 68 13.53 -32.16 1.44
N GLY A 69 14.41 -31.15 1.46
CA GLY A 69 14.10 -29.84 2.04
C GLY A 69 14.09 -29.81 3.58
N THR A 70 14.69 -30.81 4.23
CA THR A 70 14.82 -30.86 5.71
C THR A 70 15.93 -29.93 6.21
N ALA A 71 15.97 -29.63 7.51
CA ALA A 71 17.02 -28.78 8.10
C ALA A 71 18.46 -29.28 7.84
N SER A 72 18.70 -30.60 7.88
CA SER A 72 20.03 -31.18 7.60
C SER A 72 20.32 -31.37 6.11
N ARG A 73 19.28 -31.42 5.28
CA ARG A 73 19.35 -31.60 3.83
C ARG A 73 18.41 -30.60 3.14
N PRO A 74 18.77 -29.31 3.11
CA PRO A 74 17.93 -28.26 2.56
C PRO A 74 17.92 -28.27 1.03
N PHE A 75 16.89 -27.68 0.43
CA PHE A 75 16.91 -27.34 -0.99
C PHE A 75 18.00 -26.29 -1.28
N ALA A 76 18.48 -26.26 -2.52
CA ALA A 76 19.42 -25.23 -2.97
C ALA A 76 18.68 -23.95 -3.37
N THR A 77 17.52 -24.07 -4.02
CA THR A 77 16.82 -22.95 -4.64
C THR A 77 15.50 -22.59 -3.96
N LEU A 78 15.13 -21.31 -4.05
CA LEU A 78 13.81 -20.82 -3.65
C LEU A 78 12.71 -21.38 -4.54
N GLN A 79 12.98 -21.54 -5.85
CA GLN A 79 12.00 -22.10 -6.78
C GLN A 79 11.64 -23.54 -6.41
N LYS A 80 12.62 -24.37 -6.03
CA LYS A 80 12.32 -25.74 -5.59
C LYS A 80 11.39 -25.78 -4.38
N ALA A 81 11.57 -24.87 -3.42
CA ALA A 81 10.66 -24.74 -2.30
C ALA A 81 9.25 -24.28 -2.76
N ALA A 82 9.18 -23.28 -3.64
CA ALA A 82 7.91 -22.79 -4.20
C ALA A 82 7.13 -23.85 -4.98
N ASP A 83 7.82 -24.77 -5.66
CA ASP A 83 7.20 -25.88 -6.38
C ASP A 83 6.74 -27.03 -5.45
N THR A 84 7.17 -27.01 -4.18
CA THR A 84 6.95 -28.11 -3.22
C THR A 84 5.90 -27.78 -2.15
N VAL A 85 5.80 -26.51 -1.75
CA VAL A 85 4.89 -26.09 -0.67
C VAL A 85 3.44 -26.44 -0.93
N THR A 86 2.75 -26.78 0.15
CA THR A 86 1.30 -26.97 0.24
C THR A 86 0.72 -26.03 1.31
N PRO A 87 -0.61 -25.80 1.34
CA PRO A 87 -1.22 -24.93 2.35
C PRO A 87 -0.80 -25.27 3.78
N GLY A 88 -0.28 -24.26 4.50
CA GLY A 88 0.20 -24.39 5.88
C GLY A 88 1.71 -24.51 6.01
N ASP A 89 2.44 -24.82 4.94
CA ASP A 89 3.88 -24.99 4.99
C ASP A 89 4.63 -23.67 5.23
N THR A 90 5.79 -23.78 5.90
CA THR A 90 6.75 -22.69 6.07
C THR A 90 8.07 -23.03 5.39
N VAL A 91 8.61 -22.08 4.62
CA VAL A 91 9.94 -22.13 4.02
C VAL A 91 10.87 -21.23 4.83
N SER A 92 11.82 -21.83 5.53
CA SER A 92 12.90 -21.16 6.25
C SER A 92 14.12 -21.03 5.35
N VAL A 93 14.48 -19.80 4.99
CA VAL A 93 15.60 -19.50 4.09
C VAL A 93 16.81 -19.04 4.91
N ARG A 94 17.93 -19.75 4.78
CA ARG A 94 19.19 -19.37 5.45
C ARG A 94 19.82 -18.16 4.76
N ASP A 95 20.81 -17.57 5.42
CA ASP A 95 21.62 -16.52 4.82
C ASP A 95 22.34 -17.03 3.57
N GLY A 96 22.45 -16.15 2.57
CA GLY A 96 22.96 -16.52 1.26
C GLY A 96 22.42 -15.66 0.13
N HIS A 97 22.91 -15.95 -1.07
CA HIS A 97 22.49 -15.29 -2.30
C HIS A 97 21.62 -16.23 -3.13
N TYR A 98 20.50 -15.72 -3.62
CA TYR A 98 19.47 -16.51 -4.26
C TYR A 98 18.96 -15.87 -5.54
N ARG A 99 18.53 -16.75 -6.43
CA ARG A 99 17.66 -16.39 -7.55
C ARG A 99 16.23 -16.23 -7.07
N GLY A 100 15.54 -15.24 -7.62
CA GLY A 100 14.13 -15.01 -7.42
C GLY A 100 13.27 -16.20 -7.84
N PHE A 101 12.03 -16.23 -7.36
CA PHE A 101 11.11 -17.34 -7.57
C PHE A 101 9.71 -16.89 -7.93
N ARG A 102 8.95 -17.82 -8.52
CA ARG A 102 7.51 -17.69 -8.75
C ARG A 102 6.76 -18.69 -7.86
N LEU A 103 5.73 -18.22 -7.18
CA LEU A 103 4.79 -19.05 -6.43
C LEU A 103 3.42 -19.03 -7.14
N SER A 104 2.89 -20.23 -7.39
CA SER A 104 1.57 -20.43 -8.00
C SER A 104 0.62 -21.28 -7.12
N THR A 105 1.03 -21.60 -5.89
CA THR A 105 0.23 -22.35 -4.92
C THR A 105 -0.31 -21.40 -3.85
N SER A 106 -1.63 -21.39 -3.67
CA SER A 106 -2.27 -20.62 -2.60
C SER A 106 -2.19 -21.33 -1.25
N GLY A 107 -2.16 -20.56 -0.17
CA GLY A 107 -2.56 -21.05 1.13
C GLY A 107 -4.08 -21.00 1.29
N THR A 108 -4.54 -21.17 2.53
CA THR A 108 -5.92 -20.87 2.94
C THR A 108 -5.91 -19.91 4.13
N SER A 109 -7.05 -19.33 4.48
CA SER A 109 -7.19 -18.48 5.66
C SER A 109 -6.75 -19.17 6.96
N ALA A 110 -6.96 -20.50 7.05
CA ALA A 110 -6.53 -21.32 8.18
C ALA A 110 -5.10 -21.86 8.03
N GLN A 111 -4.60 -22.02 6.80
CA GLN A 111 -3.33 -22.66 6.49
C GLN A 111 -2.54 -21.83 5.47
N ARG A 112 -2.01 -20.71 5.95
CA ARG A 112 -1.15 -19.81 5.18
C ARG A 112 0.16 -20.50 4.78
N ILE A 113 0.66 -20.20 3.58
CA ILE A 113 2.03 -20.54 3.18
C ILE A 113 2.96 -19.38 3.57
N VAL A 114 4.10 -19.68 4.20
CA VAL A 114 5.04 -18.68 4.70
C VAL A 114 6.42 -18.86 4.07
N PHE A 115 6.98 -17.82 3.47
CA PHE A 115 8.40 -17.73 3.14
C PHE A 115 9.06 -16.76 4.10
N SER A 116 10.05 -17.24 4.86
CA SER A 116 10.76 -16.45 5.87
C SER A 116 12.26 -16.56 5.67
N ALA A 117 12.90 -15.42 5.42
CA ALA A 117 14.34 -15.27 5.59
C ALA A 117 14.72 -15.37 7.07
N ALA A 118 15.88 -15.98 7.34
CA ALA A 118 16.46 -16.07 8.67
C ALA A 118 16.97 -14.70 9.16
N SER A 119 17.51 -13.90 8.23
CA SER A 119 17.96 -12.53 8.47
C SER A 119 17.96 -11.73 7.15
N THR A 120 18.32 -10.45 7.21
CA THR A 120 18.54 -9.61 6.02
C THR A 120 19.68 -10.11 5.12
N ALA A 121 20.51 -11.05 5.59
CA ALA A 121 21.56 -11.67 4.79
C ALA A 121 21.05 -12.81 3.87
N ALA A 122 19.76 -13.13 3.87
CA ALA A 122 19.12 -13.90 2.79
C ALA A 122 18.72 -12.95 1.65
N VAL A 123 19.59 -12.85 0.65
CA VAL A 123 19.53 -11.85 -0.40
C VAL A 123 19.08 -12.46 -1.73
N ILE A 124 18.04 -11.90 -2.33
CA ILE A 124 17.66 -12.15 -3.72
C ILE A 124 18.32 -11.07 -4.58
N ASP A 125 19.34 -11.43 -5.35
CA ASP A 125 20.12 -10.49 -6.18
C ASP A 125 20.20 -10.89 -7.65
N SER A 126 19.45 -11.91 -8.03
CA SER A 126 19.12 -12.21 -9.42
C SER A 126 17.63 -12.48 -9.54
N GLY A 127 16.97 -11.88 -10.52
CA GLY A 127 15.55 -12.12 -10.76
C GLY A 127 15.25 -13.57 -11.17
N ASN A 128 13.98 -13.95 -11.12
CA ASN A 128 13.46 -15.20 -11.68
C ASN A 128 13.60 -15.20 -13.23
N SER A 129 13.00 -16.16 -13.93
CA SER A 129 13.08 -16.23 -15.40
C SER A 129 12.59 -14.95 -16.08
N ASP A 130 11.68 -14.23 -15.44
CA ASP A 130 11.03 -13.03 -15.96
C ASP A 130 11.57 -11.74 -15.30
N GLY A 131 12.67 -11.87 -14.53
CA GLY A 131 13.39 -10.76 -13.90
C GLY A 131 12.87 -10.31 -12.53
N TYR A 132 11.79 -10.90 -11.99
CA TYR A 132 11.22 -10.54 -10.69
C TYR A 132 12.05 -11.07 -9.52
N GLY A 133 12.11 -10.34 -8.41
CA GLY A 133 12.62 -10.90 -7.15
C GLY A 133 11.71 -12.01 -6.63
N ILE A 134 10.45 -11.68 -6.34
CA ILE A 134 9.42 -12.63 -5.92
C ILE A 134 8.15 -12.35 -6.73
N LEU A 135 7.66 -13.37 -7.43
CA LEU A 135 6.41 -13.31 -8.18
C LEU A 135 5.35 -14.22 -7.57
N LEU A 136 4.33 -13.62 -6.96
CA LEU A 136 3.11 -14.27 -6.51
C LEU A 136 2.09 -14.24 -7.65
N SER A 137 1.69 -15.40 -8.16
CA SER A 137 0.83 -15.49 -9.35
C SER A 137 -0.56 -16.03 -9.01
N GLY A 138 -1.52 -15.14 -8.80
CA GLY A 138 -2.91 -15.49 -8.56
C GLY A 138 -3.08 -16.29 -7.27
N VAL A 139 -2.27 -15.97 -6.25
CA VAL A 139 -2.19 -16.75 -5.02
C VAL A 139 -2.70 -15.96 -3.82
N SER A 140 -3.50 -16.61 -2.99
CA SER A 140 -4.02 -16.06 -1.74
C SER A 140 -3.31 -16.65 -0.52
N TYR A 141 -3.39 -15.95 0.61
CA TYR A 141 -2.93 -16.39 1.92
C TYR A 141 -1.44 -16.77 1.93
N ILE A 142 -0.60 -15.82 1.53
CA ILE A 142 0.85 -15.95 1.49
C ILE A 142 1.50 -14.95 2.44
N THR A 143 2.48 -15.38 3.24
CA THR A 143 3.41 -14.47 3.94
C THR A 143 4.76 -14.48 3.25
N ILE A 144 5.25 -13.30 2.88
CA ILE A 144 6.66 -13.07 2.48
C ILE A 144 7.31 -12.17 3.53
N GLN A 145 8.36 -12.67 4.19
CA GLN A 145 9.01 -11.90 5.25
C GLN A 145 10.53 -12.00 5.33
N GLY A 146 11.16 -10.88 5.70
CA GLY A 146 12.57 -10.81 6.09
C GLY A 146 13.57 -10.71 4.94
N PHE A 147 13.13 -10.72 3.68
CA PHE A 147 14.05 -10.81 2.55
C PHE A 147 14.69 -9.47 2.22
N THR A 148 15.96 -9.50 1.82
CA THR A 148 16.58 -8.41 1.07
C THR A 148 16.50 -8.74 -0.43
N ILE A 149 15.97 -7.83 -1.23
CA ILE A 149 15.87 -7.98 -2.69
C ILE A 149 16.60 -6.81 -3.34
N LYS A 150 17.60 -7.06 -4.17
CA LYS A 150 18.44 -6.00 -4.73
C LYS A 150 18.71 -6.16 -6.22
N ASN A 151 18.75 -5.04 -6.94
CA ASN A 151 19.20 -4.95 -8.34
C ASN A 151 18.50 -5.94 -9.30
N VAL A 152 17.22 -6.25 -9.05
CA VAL A 152 16.45 -7.14 -9.92
C VAL A 152 16.02 -6.40 -11.18
N ALA A 153 16.01 -7.11 -12.31
CA ALA A 153 15.74 -6.54 -13.63
C ALA A 153 14.27 -6.17 -13.87
N ASN A 154 13.37 -6.55 -12.96
CA ASN A 154 11.94 -6.24 -13.02
C ASN A 154 11.48 -5.68 -11.66
N MET A 155 10.33 -6.13 -11.14
CA MET A 155 9.81 -5.73 -9.84
C MET A 155 10.44 -6.52 -8.68
N GLY A 156 10.53 -5.91 -7.50
CA GLY A 156 11.05 -6.54 -6.29
C GLY A 156 10.14 -7.68 -5.80
N ILE A 157 8.95 -7.31 -5.33
CA ILE A 157 7.86 -8.26 -4.99
C ILE A 157 6.65 -7.90 -5.85
N ALA A 158 6.09 -8.87 -6.57
CA ALA A 158 4.92 -8.67 -7.39
C ALA A 158 3.83 -9.69 -7.05
N HIS A 159 2.59 -9.23 -6.90
CA HIS A 159 1.39 -10.03 -7.08
C HIS A 159 0.76 -9.71 -8.44
N ARG A 160 0.47 -10.74 -9.23
CA ARG A 160 -0.17 -10.64 -10.56
C ARG A 160 -1.16 -11.77 -10.78
N ASN A 161 -1.95 -11.68 -11.85
CA ASN A 161 -2.91 -12.70 -12.29
C ASN A 161 -4.09 -12.91 -11.33
N ALA A 162 -4.53 -11.84 -10.66
CA ALA A 162 -5.89 -11.73 -10.14
C ALA A 162 -6.79 -11.03 -11.19
N SER A 163 -8.07 -10.90 -10.85
CA SER A 163 -9.01 -10.07 -11.61
C SER A 163 -9.99 -9.39 -10.65
N PRO A 164 -10.67 -8.32 -11.08
CA PRO A 164 -11.67 -7.66 -10.24
C PRO A 164 -12.83 -8.60 -9.81
N ASP A 165 -13.17 -9.59 -10.63
CA ASP A 165 -14.20 -10.60 -10.33
C ASP A 165 -13.73 -11.69 -9.36
N ASN A 166 -12.41 -11.86 -9.21
CA ASN A 166 -11.81 -12.88 -8.35
C ASN A 166 -10.50 -12.32 -7.74
N PRO A 167 -10.61 -11.34 -6.83
CA PRO A 167 -9.45 -10.78 -6.15
C PRO A 167 -8.78 -11.83 -5.27
N VAL A 168 -7.49 -11.65 -5.01
CA VAL A 168 -6.77 -12.52 -4.05
C VAL A 168 -6.86 -11.94 -2.65
N HIS A 169 -6.81 -12.81 -1.64
CA HIS A 169 -7.02 -12.41 -0.25
C HIS A 169 -5.82 -12.75 0.64
N GLY A 170 -5.63 -11.95 1.70
CA GLY A 170 -4.83 -12.38 2.85
C GLY A 170 -3.32 -12.42 2.61
N LEU A 171 -2.78 -11.57 1.73
CA LEU A 171 -1.34 -11.39 1.61
C LEU A 171 -0.77 -10.72 2.85
N VAL A 172 0.40 -11.16 3.29
CA VAL A 172 1.18 -10.51 4.35
C VAL A 172 2.60 -10.31 3.84
N ILE A 173 2.93 -9.08 3.47
CA ILE A 173 4.25 -8.70 2.97
C ILE A 173 4.90 -7.85 4.05
N ARG A 174 5.90 -8.39 4.76
CA ARG A 174 6.45 -7.69 5.91
C ARG A 174 7.94 -7.82 6.15
N ARG A 175 8.57 -6.77 6.69
CA ARG A 175 10.00 -6.77 7.07
C ARG A 175 10.91 -7.14 5.90
N ASN A 176 10.54 -6.76 4.68
CA ASN A 176 11.38 -6.94 3.51
C ASN A 176 12.09 -5.62 3.16
N THR A 177 13.30 -5.71 2.64
CA THR A 177 14.08 -4.58 2.15
C THR A 177 14.25 -4.75 0.64
N ILE A 178 13.78 -3.78 -0.15
CA ILE A 178 13.82 -3.83 -1.61
C ILE A 178 14.60 -2.62 -2.10
N VAL A 179 15.69 -2.87 -2.82
CA VAL A 179 16.63 -1.82 -3.23
C VAL A 179 16.90 -1.93 -4.73
N ARG A 180 16.69 -0.84 -5.47
CA ARG A 180 17.10 -0.74 -6.88
C ARG A 180 16.49 -1.80 -7.80
N SER A 181 15.21 -2.10 -7.65
CA SER A 181 14.47 -2.79 -8.72
C SER A 181 14.37 -1.87 -9.94
N GLN A 182 14.52 -2.42 -11.15
CA GLN A 182 14.38 -1.62 -12.39
C GLN A 182 12.96 -1.07 -12.55
N SER A 183 11.95 -1.91 -12.28
CA SER A 183 10.54 -1.51 -12.24
C SER A 183 10.10 -1.25 -10.79
N VAL A 184 8.80 -1.38 -10.50
CA VAL A 184 8.19 -1.08 -9.20
C VAL A 184 8.85 -1.88 -8.07
N GLY A 185 9.06 -1.28 -6.90
CA GLY A 185 9.57 -1.99 -5.73
C GLY A 185 8.61 -3.11 -5.29
N MET A 186 7.36 -2.75 -5.02
CA MET A 186 6.26 -3.69 -4.76
C MET A 186 5.05 -3.40 -5.65
N TYR A 187 4.60 -4.40 -6.40
CA TYR A 187 3.41 -4.31 -7.26
C TYR A 187 2.36 -5.30 -6.78
N PHE A 188 1.12 -4.89 -6.60
CA PHE A 188 0.03 -5.77 -6.21
C PHE A 188 -1.18 -5.51 -7.08
N SER A 189 -1.64 -6.54 -7.82
CA SER A 189 -2.87 -6.49 -8.60
C SER A 189 -4.03 -7.21 -7.88
N GLU A 190 -5.16 -6.50 -7.71
CA GLU A 190 -6.46 -6.92 -7.21
C GLU A 190 -6.37 -7.74 -5.90
N ILE A 191 -5.79 -7.10 -4.87
CA ILE A 191 -5.58 -7.71 -3.55
C ILE A 191 -6.59 -7.18 -2.52
N MET A 192 -7.09 -8.08 -1.68
CA MET A 192 -8.01 -7.78 -0.58
C MET A 192 -7.51 -8.32 0.75
N ASP A 193 -8.00 -7.74 1.84
CA ASP A 193 -7.81 -8.23 3.22
C ASP A 193 -6.32 -8.51 3.55
N SER A 194 -5.46 -7.62 3.08
CA SER A 194 -4.01 -7.83 3.06
C SER A 194 -3.27 -6.87 3.99
N LEU A 195 -2.03 -7.22 4.34
CA LEU A 195 -1.15 -6.45 5.21
C LEU A 195 0.20 -6.24 4.53
N ILE A 196 0.57 -4.97 4.32
CA ILE A 196 1.88 -4.54 3.84
C ILE A 196 2.55 -3.76 4.97
N GLU A 197 3.48 -4.41 5.66
CA GLU A 197 3.95 -3.92 6.98
C GLU A 197 5.47 -3.87 7.12
N ASN A 198 6.00 -2.76 7.65
CA ASN A 198 7.41 -2.65 8.05
C ASN A 198 8.39 -3.03 6.94
N ASN A 199 8.07 -2.73 5.68
CA ASN A 199 8.99 -2.91 4.56
C ASN A 199 9.77 -1.62 4.30
N GLU A 200 10.96 -1.77 3.75
CA GLU A 200 11.76 -0.67 3.21
C GLU A 200 11.85 -0.82 1.69
N VAL A 201 11.48 0.24 0.96
CA VAL A 201 11.62 0.30 -0.49
C VAL A 201 12.44 1.53 -0.84
N ASP A 202 13.60 1.30 -1.42
CA ASP A 202 14.64 2.31 -1.64
C ASP A 202 15.16 2.30 -3.08
N HIS A 203 15.31 3.50 -3.67
CA HIS A 203 15.90 3.68 -5.01
C HIS A 203 15.29 2.76 -6.09
N CYS A 204 14.00 2.44 -5.98
CA CYS A 204 13.29 1.56 -6.90
C CYS A 204 12.58 2.33 -8.02
N GLY A 205 12.08 1.60 -9.02
CA GLY A 205 11.33 2.20 -10.12
C GLY A 205 12.21 3.00 -11.07
N LEU A 206 13.44 2.53 -11.30
CA LEU A 206 14.47 3.19 -12.13
C LEU A 206 14.06 3.39 -13.59
N GLU A 207 13.04 2.67 -14.08
CA GLU A 207 12.39 2.87 -15.38
C GLU A 207 11.22 3.88 -15.33
N GLY A 208 11.18 4.73 -14.31
CA GLY A 208 10.19 5.79 -14.15
C GLY A 208 8.89 5.31 -13.51
N THR A 209 8.98 4.63 -12.36
CA THR A 209 7.81 4.11 -11.64
C THR A 209 7.91 4.26 -10.11
N HIS A 210 6.98 3.66 -9.38
CA HIS A 210 6.64 3.92 -7.98
C HIS A 210 7.40 3.01 -6.99
N CYS A 211 7.45 3.37 -5.70
CA CYS A 211 7.91 2.40 -4.69
C CYS A 211 6.89 1.27 -4.56
N VAL A 212 5.62 1.62 -4.33
CA VAL A 212 4.50 0.67 -4.24
C VAL A 212 3.42 1.04 -5.25
N TYR A 213 2.92 0.04 -5.97
CA TYR A 213 1.81 0.19 -6.90
C TYR A 213 0.71 -0.82 -6.55
N MET A 214 -0.46 -0.32 -6.18
CA MET A 214 -1.66 -1.06 -5.87
C MET A 214 -2.63 -0.89 -7.05
N ALA A 215 -2.64 -1.90 -7.91
CA ALA A 215 -3.52 -2.06 -9.07
C ALA A 215 -4.64 -3.05 -8.71
N ASN A 216 -5.75 -3.16 -9.41
CA ASN A 216 -6.62 -2.11 -9.91
C ASN A 216 -7.95 -2.21 -9.12
N ALA A 217 -9.11 -2.01 -9.77
CA ALA A 217 -10.42 -2.30 -9.21
C ALA A 217 -10.52 -3.69 -8.55
N GLY A 218 -11.30 -3.80 -7.47
CA GLY A 218 -11.32 -5.01 -6.62
C GLY A 218 -10.16 -5.10 -5.62
N THR A 219 -9.27 -4.09 -5.59
CA THR A 219 -8.34 -3.91 -4.47
C THR A 219 -9.02 -3.22 -3.31
N GLY A 220 -8.89 -3.77 -2.10
CA GLY A 220 -9.45 -3.12 -0.93
C GLY A 220 -9.10 -3.75 0.39
N ASN A 221 -9.68 -3.23 1.48
CA ASN A 221 -9.53 -3.75 2.85
C ASN A 221 -8.07 -4.06 3.23
N THR A 222 -7.13 -3.25 2.74
CA THR A 222 -5.70 -3.51 2.90
C THR A 222 -5.10 -2.48 3.85
N THR A 223 -4.34 -2.99 4.82
CA THR A 223 -3.57 -2.16 5.73
C THR A 223 -2.13 -2.03 5.23
N ILE A 224 -1.68 -0.80 5.03
CA ILE A 224 -0.30 -0.45 4.67
C ILE A 224 0.28 0.33 5.84
N ARG A 225 1.19 -0.30 6.60
CA ARG A 225 1.69 0.31 7.84
C ARG A 225 3.17 0.18 8.13
N GLY A 226 3.76 1.18 8.77
CA GLY A 226 5.14 1.12 9.24
C GLY A 226 6.19 1.03 8.13
N ASN A 227 5.84 1.28 6.86
CA ASN A 227 6.77 1.15 5.75
C ASN A 227 7.63 2.42 5.59
N SER A 228 8.87 2.24 5.16
CA SER A 228 9.78 3.32 4.74
C SER A 228 9.88 3.30 3.22
N LEU A 229 9.34 4.31 2.53
CA LEU A 229 9.21 4.32 1.07
C LEU A 229 9.88 5.57 0.50
N HIS A 230 11.04 5.40 -0.15
CA HIS A 230 11.87 6.55 -0.50
C HIS A 230 12.76 6.40 -1.72
N HIS A 231 13.16 7.56 -2.25
CA HIS A 231 14.10 7.69 -3.36
C HIS A 231 13.64 6.95 -4.64
N CYS A 232 12.33 6.67 -4.77
CA CYS A 232 11.78 6.11 -5.99
C CYS A 232 11.49 7.22 -7.02
N LEU A 233 11.55 6.90 -8.32
CA LEU A 233 11.44 7.91 -9.36
C LEU A 233 10.05 8.57 -9.48
N LYS A 234 8.98 7.89 -9.08
CA LYS A 234 7.62 8.47 -9.04
C LYS A 234 7.08 8.55 -7.62
N ALA A 235 5.87 8.04 -7.38
CA ALA A 235 5.20 8.18 -6.09
C ALA A 235 5.72 7.15 -5.08
N GLY A 236 5.60 7.48 -3.80
CA GLY A 236 5.79 6.51 -2.72
C GLY A 236 4.78 5.36 -2.83
N ILE A 237 3.49 5.69 -2.87
CA ILE A 237 2.43 4.72 -3.14
C ILE A 237 1.50 5.25 -4.23
N HIS A 238 1.19 4.40 -5.19
CA HIS A 238 0.15 4.66 -6.18
C HIS A 238 -0.99 3.64 -6.01
N PHE A 239 -2.15 4.13 -5.60
CA PHE A 239 -3.42 3.41 -5.67
C PHE A 239 -4.11 3.79 -6.98
N ASN A 240 -4.25 2.81 -7.87
CA ASN A 240 -4.76 2.99 -9.22
C ASN A 240 -6.14 2.32 -9.36
N GLY A 241 -7.22 3.03 -8.99
CA GLY A 241 -8.55 2.63 -9.44
C GLY A 241 -8.60 2.70 -10.98
N ASP A 242 -9.20 1.71 -11.63
CA ASP A 242 -9.18 1.59 -13.08
C ASP A 242 -10.48 0.90 -13.54
N GLU A 243 -11.36 1.66 -14.19
CA GLU A 243 -12.64 1.14 -14.70
C GLU A 243 -12.46 0.21 -15.89
N SER A 244 -11.34 0.34 -16.62
CA SER A 244 -11.11 -0.38 -17.88
C SER A 244 -10.83 -1.87 -17.66
N VAL A 245 -10.40 -2.26 -16.46
CA VAL A 245 -10.18 -3.67 -16.09
C VAL A 245 -11.44 -4.39 -15.60
N GLY A 246 -12.56 -3.68 -15.43
CA GLY A 246 -13.82 -4.22 -14.90
C GLY A 246 -13.93 -4.08 -13.37
N GLY A 247 -14.91 -4.76 -12.78
CA GLY A 247 -15.24 -4.59 -11.34
C GLY A 247 -15.96 -3.28 -11.06
N ASP A 248 -15.77 -2.75 -9.85
CA ASP A 248 -16.34 -1.46 -9.41
C ASP A 248 -15.56 -0.24 -9.89
N GLY A 249 -14.35 -0.42 -10.42
CA GLY A 249 -13.49 0.65 -10.94
C GLY A 249 -12.79 1.48 -9.85
N ILE A 250 -12.88 1.08 -8.57
CA ILE A 250 -12.37 1.86 -7.43
C ILE A 250 -11.44 1.04 -6.51
N ILE A 251 -10.78 1.73 -5.59
CA ILE A 251 -10.04 1.11 -4.47
C ILE A 251 -10.68 1.56 -3.16
N SER A 252 -10.97 0.66 -2.24
CA SER A 252 -11.72 1.03 -1.01
C SER A 252 -11.26 0.33 0.26
N GLY A 253 -11.63 0.89 1.42
CA GLY A 253 -11.37 0.27 2.72
C GLY A 253 -9.89 0.21 3.12
N LEU A 254 -9.06 1.13 2.63
CA LEU A 254 -7.64 1.16 2.97
C LEU A 254 -7.41 1.74 4.37
N ILE A 255 -6.37 1.22 5.04
CA ILE A 255 -5.76 1.87 6.20
C ILE A 255 -4.30 2.11 5.86
N VAL A 256 -3.92 3.37 5.62
CA VAL A 256 -2.54 3.80 5.37
C VAL A 256 -2.05 4.48 6.63
N GLU A 257 -1.23 3.80 7.43
CA GLU A 257 -0.84 4.32 8.74
C GLU A 257 0.63 4.16 9.12
N GLN A 258 1.18 5.10 9.89
CA GLN A 258 2.53 4.96 10.46
C GLN A 258 3.63 4.75 9.40
N ASN A 259 3.41 5.15 8.14
CA ASN A 259 4.43 5.05 7.10
C ASN A 259 5.29 6.32 7.09
N THR A 260 6.57 6.15 6.75
CA THR A 260 7.50 7.24 6.44
C THR A 260 7.72 7.25 4.94
N ILE A 261 7.27 8.30 4.25
CA ILE A 261 7.29 8.38 2.79
C ILE A 261 8.00 9.66 2.38
N TYR A 262 9.18 9.55 1.76
CA TYR A 262 10.04 10.71 1.55
C TYR A 262 10.96 10.65 0.34
N SER A 263 11.41 11.81 -0.11
CA SER A 263 12.40 11.96 -1.20
C SER A 263 12.04 11.19 -2.47
N ASN A 264 10.75 11.03 -2.77
CA ASN A 264 10.28 10.41 -4.01
C ASN A 264 10.08 11.46 -5.10
N GLY A 265 10.26 11.06 -6.36
CA GLY A 265 10.25 11.95 -7.52
C GLY A 265 8.89 12.51 -7.94
N LEU A 266 7.80 12.12 -7.27
CA LEU A 266 6.44 12.62 -7.51
C LEU A 266 5.69 12.81 -6.18
N ASN A 267 4.37 12.62 -6.15
CA ASN A 267 3.56 12.72 -4.94
C ASN A 267 3.93 11.62 -3.95
N ALA A 268 3.72 11.82 -2.64
CA ALA A 268 3.91 10.73 -1.69
C ALA A 268 2.83 9.65 -1.88
N LEU A 269 1.56 10.06 -1.90
CA LEU A 269 0.40 9.20 -2.19
C LEU A 269 -0.35 9.69 -3.43
N ASN A 270 -0.47 8.81 -4.43
CA ASN A 270 -1.46 8.91 -5.51
C ASN A 270 -2.68 8.05 -5.16
N MET A 271 -3.86 8.65 -5.13
CA MET A 271 -5.10 8.00 -4.70
C MET A 271 -6.18 8.16 -5.79
N ASP A 272 -6.03 7.43 -6.91
CA ASP A 272 -7.02 7.43 -7.99
C ASP A 272 -8.24 6.59 -7.59
N GLY A 273 -9.40 7.23 -7.48
CA GLY A 273 -10.67 6.60 -7.11
C GLY A 273 -10.70 5.93 -5.75
N VAL A 274 -9.86 6.38 -4.80
CA VAL A 274 -9.84 5.79 -3.47
C VAL A 274 -11.03 6.26 -2.64
N GLN A 275 -11.78 5.32 -2.07
CA GLN A 275 -12.96 5.59 -1.26
C GLN A 275 -12.90 4.91 0.12
N ASP A 276 -13.70 5.41 1.07
CA ASP A 276 -13.94 4.78 2.39
C ASP A 276 -12.64 4.35 3.11
N SER A 277 -11.63 5.21 3.07
CA SER A 277 -10.26 4.89 3.47
C SER A 277 -9.71 5.88 4.49
N ILE A 278 -8.76 5.41 5.31
CA ILE A 278 -8.13 6.18 6.38
C ILE A 278 -6.65 6.34 6.09
N VAL A 279 -6.17 7.58 6.11
CA VAL A 279 -4.74 7.93 6.05
C VAL A 279 -4.38 8.61 7.36
N ARG A 280 -3.59 7.95 8.20
CA ARG A 280 -3.30 8.45 9.56
C ARG A 280 -1.91 8.21 10.10
N ASN A 281 -1.40 9.08 10.97
CA ASN A 281 -0.10 8.91 11.62
C ASN A 281 1.07 8.69 10.65
N ASN A 282 0.96 9.15 9.39
CA ASN A 282 2.07 9.05 8.45
C ASN A 282 2.97 10.29 8.58
N LEU A 283 4.27 10.08 8.40
CA LEU A 283 5.24 11.14 8.19
C LEU A 283 5.58 11.18 6.70
N ILE A 284 5.23 12.30 6.06
CA ILE A 284 5.42 12.51 4.63
C ILE A 284 6.25 13.78 4.47
N TYR A 285 7.44 13.69 3.88
CA TYR A 285 8.29 14.86 3.69
C TYR A 285 9.16 14.76 2.44
N ASP A 286 9.59 15.89 1.88
CA ASP A 286 10.58 15.94 0.79
C ASP A 286 10.20 15.16 -0.49
N ASN A 287 8.92 14.88 -0.72
CA ASN A 287 8.47 14.31 -2.00
C ASN A 287 8.28 15.46 -3.01
N ILE A 288 8.74 15.31 -4.26
CA ILE A 288 8.75 16.42 -5.24
C ILE A 288 7.35 16.92 -5.57
N GLY A 289 6.32 16.07 -5.47
CA GLY A 289 4.93 16.43 -5.76
C GLY A 289 4.14 16.86 -4.51
N ASN A 290 2.86 16.48 -4.50
CA ASN A 290 1.96 16.66 -3.38
C ASN A 290 2.27 15.64 -2.26
N GLY A 291 1.93 15.95 -1.02
CA GLY A 291 1.93 14.96 0.05
C GLY A 291 0.90 13.87 -0.22
N ILE A 292 -0.37 14.28 -0.30
CA ILE A 292 -1.49 13.41 -0.68
C ILE A 292 -2.21 14.00 -1.89
N ARG A 293 -2.30 13.21 -2.96
CA ARG A 293 -3.04 13.55 -4.17
C ARG A 293 -4.15 12.53 -4.40
N ALA A 294 -5.39 12.91 -4.09
CA ALA A 294 -6.58 12.09 -4.35
C ALA A 294 -7.35 12.63 -5.55
N PHE A 295 -7.65 11.78 -6.52
CA PHE A 295 -8.17 12.18 -7.83
C PHE A 295 -9.02 11.11 -8.49
N ARG A 296 -9.49 11.44 -9.69
CA ARG A 296 -10.09 10.50 -10.64
C ARG A 296 -9.44 10.70 -12.01
N ILE A 297 -8.71 9.71 -12.51
CA ILE A 297 -8.26 9.66 -13.91
C ILE A 297 -8.75 8.37 -14.55
N ASP A 298 -8.26 7.23 -14.07
CA ASP A 298 -8.60 5.91 -14.62
C ASP A 298 -9.78 5.28 -13.87
N ALA A 299 -10.04 5.72 -12.64
CA ALA A 299 -11.12 5.20 -11.82
C ALA A 299 -12.51 5.61 -12.31
N SER A 300 -13.50 4.74 -12.04
CA SER A 300 -14.91 4.96 -12.37
C SER A 300 -15.50 6.15 -11.61
N GLU A 301 -15.07 6.33 -10.36
CA GLU A 301 -15.51 7.39 -9.46
C GLU A 301 -14.31 8.04 -8.76
N GLY A 302 -14.52 9.24 -8.22
CA GLY A 302 -13.45 9.98 -7.54
C GLY A 302 -13.42 9.74 -6.04
N PRO A 303 -12.54 10.47 -5.32
CA PRO A 303 -12.30 10.24 -3.91
C PRO A 303 -13.53 10.54 -3.05
N LYS A 304 -13.82 9.63 -2.11
CA LYS A 304 -15.00 9.69 -1.25
C LYS A 304 -14.72 9.19 0.15
N ASN A 305 -15.33 9.83 1.15
CA ASN A 305 -15.31 9.36 2.53
C ASN A 305 -13.89 9.13 3.09
N LEU A 306 -12.88 9.85 2.58
CA LEU A 306 -11.53 9.77 3.09
C LEU A 306 -11.44 10.40 4.48
N THR A 307 -10.69 9.75 5.36
CA THR A 307 -10.32 10.31 6.67
C THR A 307 -8.82 10.52 6.70
N ILE A 308 -8.38 11.77 6.52
CA ILE A 308 -6.97 12.16 6.59
C ILE A 308 -6.74 12.80 7.95
N VAL A 309 -6.12 12.06 8.87
CA VAL A 309 -6.07 12.46 10.28
C VAL A 309 -4.72 12.23 10.93
N ASN A 310 -4.24 13.19 11.72
CA ASN A 310 -2.99 13.02 12.49
C ASN A 310 -1.77 12.65 11.63
N ASN A 311 -1.65 13.20 10.42
CA ASN A 311 -0.44 13.07 9.61
C ASN A 311 0.46 14.30 9.78
N THR A 312 1.76 14.13 9.60
CA THR A 312 2.71 15.23 9.42
C THR A 312 3.17 15.23 7.98
N ILE A 313 2.79 16.25 7.22
CA ILE A 313 3.00 16.36 5.78
C ILE A 313 3.75 17.66 5.49
N ILE A 314 4.94 17.54 4.92
CA ILE A 314 5.86 18.65 4.65
C ILE A 314 6.31 18.57 3.20
N VAL A 315 5.72 19.38 2.35
CA VAL A 315 6.08 19.44 0.93
C VAL A 315 7.25 20.42 0.77
N PRO A 316 8.33 20.03 0.08
CA PRO A 316 9.54 20.84 -0.01
C PRO A 316 9.34 22.11 -0.86
N GLN A 317 10.27 23.05 -0.70
CA GLN A 317 10.38 24.24 -1.54
C GLN A 317 10.50 23.88 -3.03
N ASN A 318 10.12 24.80 -3.93
CA ASN A 318 10.25 24.64 -5.38
C ASN A 318 9.50 23.43 -6.00
N SER A 319 8.65 22.73 -5.26
CA SER A 319 7.87 21.56 -5.74
C SER A 319 6.62 21.93 -6.53
N GLY A 320 6.02 23.09 -6.23
CA GLY A 320 4.64 23.39 -6.63
C GLY A 320 3.55 22.53 -5.96
N GLY A 321 3.91 21.61 -5.05
CA GLY A 321 2.98 20.63 -4.48
C GLY A 321 2.17 21.10 -3.28
N TRP A 322 0.98 20.52 -3.10
CA TRP A 322 0.11 20.74 -1.94
C TRP A 322 0.30 19.65 -0.89
N ALA A 323 0.14 19.98 0.39
CA ALA A 323 0.16 18.95 1.43
C ALA A 323 -1.00 17.95 1.23
N VAL A 324 -2.20 18.45 0.95
CA VAL A 324 -3.36 17.66 0.54
C VAL A 324 -4.03 18.29 -0.68
N ARG A 325 -4.21 17.52 -1.75
CA ARG A 325 -4.98 17.92 -2.94
C ARG A 325 -6.00 16.85 -3.30
N ILE A 326 -7.28 17.22 -3.25
CA ILE A 326 -8.41 16.35 -3.57
C ILE A 326 -9.14 16.95 -4.76
N THR A 327 -9.34 16.17 -5.82
CA THR A 327 -10.11 16.61 -7.00
C THR A 327 -11.06 15.51 -7.44
N ALA A 328 -12.09 15.84 -8.20
CA ALA A 328 -13.22 14.99 -8.58
C ALA A 328 -13.90 14.38 -7.35
N GLU A 329 -14.04 15.17 -6.28
CA GLU A 329 -14.57 14.71 -5.00
C GLU A 329 -16.03 14.24 -5.11
N GLN A 330 -16.33 13.12 -4.44
CA GLN A 330 -17.66 12.49 -4.44
C GLN A 330 -18.39 12.58 -3.09
N GLY A 331 -17.84 13.32 -2.12
CA GLY A 331 -18.48 13.49 -0.81
C GLY A 331 -17.67 13.04 0.39
N GLY A 332 -17.82 13.77 1.50
CA GLY A 332 -17.55 13.24 2.85
C GLY A 332 -16.08 13.08 3.22
N ASN A 333 -15.17 13.71 2.46
CA ASN A 333 -13.76 13.71 2.81
C ASN A 333 -13.51 14.64 4.00
N THR A 334 -12.71 14.17 4.95
CA THR A 334 -12.42 14.86 6.22
C THR A 334 -10.92 14.97 6.44
N VAL A 335 -10.45 16.16 6.82
CA VAL A 335 -9.03 16.44 7.06
C VAL A 335 -8.85 17.11 8.42
N PHE A 336 -8.38 16.40 9.45
CA PHE A 336 -8.25 16.98 10.79
C PHE A 336 -7.05 16.52 11.61
N ASN A 337 -6.62 17.33 12.58
CA ASN A 337 -5.44 17.07 13.42
C ASN A 337 -4.13 16.85 12.63
N ASN A 338 -4.00 17.34 11.39
CA ASN A 338 -2.77 17.17 10.61
C ASN A 338 -1.85 18.38 10.73
N ILE A 339 -0.55 18.17 10.57
CA ILE A 339 0.41 19.23 10.24
C ILE A 339 0.57 19.22 8.72
N LEU A 340 0.14 20.28 8.03
CA LEU A 340 0.04 20.39 6.58
C LEU A 340 0.86 21.59 6.09
N LEU A 341 2.16 21.40 5.97
CA LEU A 341 3.08 22.45 5.54
C LEU A 341 3.46 22.21 4.08
N SER A 342 3.26 23.20 3.23
CA SER A 342 3.93 23.26 1.95
C SER A 342 4.89 24.44 2.01
N GLU A 343 6.19 24.14 1.89
CA GLU A 343 7.22 25.16 1.80
C GLU A 343 7.37 25.69 0.36
N SER A 344 6.52 25.22 -0.56
CA SER A 344 6.47 25.66 -1.95
C SER A 344 6.22 27.16 -2.05
N ASP A 345 7.19 27.88 -2.60
CA ASP A 345 7.14 29.30 -2.90
C ASP A 345 6.45 29.61 -4.25
N VAL A 346 6.12 28.58 -5.03
CA VAL A 346 5.51 28.71 -6.37
C VAL A 346 3.98 28.71 -6.29
N TRP A 347 3.36 27.53 -6.20
CA TRP A 347 1.89 27.35 -6.26
C TRP A 347 1.32 26.62 -5.04
N GLY A 348 2.10 25.73 -4.42
CA GLY A 348 1.63 24.80 -3.41
C GLY A 348 1.14 25.48 -2.12
N GLY A 349 0.18 24.83 -1.45
CA GLY A 349 -0.39 25.27 -0.18
C GLY A 349 -0.75 24.09 0.75
N SER A 350 -1.56 24.34 1.77
CA SER A 350 -1.96 23.29 2.72
C SER A 350 -3.03 22.36 2.16
N ILE A 351 -4.14 22.93 1.66
CA ILE A 351 -5.27 22.14 1.14
C ILE A 351 -5.78 22.76 -0.16
N ALA A 352 -5.91 21.91 -1.19
CA ALA A 352 -6.57 22.21 -2.45
C ALA A 352 -7.75 21.26 -2.68
N ILE A 353 -8.90 21.82 -3.04
CA ILE A 353 -10.10 21.07 -3.46
C ILE A 353 -10.61 21.57 -4.82
N ASP A 354 -11.69 20.94 -5.31
CA ASP A 354 -12.40 21.37 -6.51
C ASP A 354 -13.55 22.34 -6.20
N ASP A 355 -13.91 23.13 -7.22
CA ASP A 355 -14.99 24.12 -7.20
C ASP A 355 -16.37 23.50 -7.00
N ASP A 356 -16.50 22.22 -7.32
CA ASP A 356 -17.68 21.39 -7.12
C ASP A 356 -17.57 20.46 -5.89
N SER A 357 -16.64 20.71 -4.96
CA SER A 357 -16.48 19.88 -3.75
C SER A 357 -17.79 19.80 -2.96
N ILE A 358 -18.24 18.57 -2.73
CA ILE A 358 -19.45 18.27 -1.97
C ILE A 358 -19.02 17.72 -0.60
N GLY A 359 -19.38 18.41 0.49
CA GLY A 359 -19.23 17.85 1.84
C GLY A 359 -17.80 17.66 2.33
N PHE A 360 -16.81 18.28 1.70
CA PHE A 360 -15.47 18.41 2.26
C PHE A 360 -15.53 19.17 3.59
N SER A 361 -14.75 18.71 4.57
CA SER A 361 -14.58 19.45 5.82
C SER A 361 -13.22 19.22 6.45
N SER A 362 -12.70 20.26 7.10
CA SER A 362 -11.42 20.22 7.80
C SER A 362 -11.49 20.89 9.17
N SER A 363 -10.58 20.52 10.08
CA SER A 363 -10.60 21.02 11.45
C SER A 363 -9.29 20.78 12.18
N HIS A 364 -8.88 21.70 13.07
CA HIS A 364 -7.72 21.55 13.95
C HIS A 364 -6.45 21.04 13.24
N ASN A 365 -6.16 21.56 12.06
CA ASN A 365 -4.89 21.33 11.38
C ASN A 365 -3.94 22.49 11.66
N ILE A 366 -2.64 22.20 11.72
CA ILE A 366 -1.60 23.22 11.57
C ILE A 366 -1.32 23.38 10.08
N VAL A 367 -1.42 24.61 9.60
CA VAL A 367 -1.41 24.93 8.16
C VAL A 367 -0.56 26.16 7.86
N ILE A 368 -0.28 26.37 6.58
CA ILE A 368 0.19 27.65 6.06
C ILE A 368 -0.99 28.48 5.54
N ASN A 369 -0.76 29.78 5.31
CA ASN A 369 -1.83 30.72 4.96
C ASN A 369 -2.19 30.66 3.46
N ARG A 370 -2.46 29.46 2.93
CA ARG A 370 -2.62 29.22 1.50
C ARG A 370 -3.50 28.01 1.21
N PHE A 371 -4.65 28.27 0.59
CA PHE A 371 -5.72 27.32 0.28
C PHE A 371 -6.32 27.62 -1.10
N THR A 372 -6.92 26.64 -1.75
CA THR A 372 -7.74 26.86 -2.95
C THR A 372 -9.01 26.02 -2.92
N PRO A 373 -10.17 26.63 -3.21
CA PRO A 373 -11.44 25.92 -3.34
C PRO A 373 -11.71 25.44 -4.77
N ASP A 374 -10.81 25.66 -5.73
CA ASP A 374 -11.11 25.62 -7.16
C ASP A 374 -9.87 25.27 -8.00
N ARG A 375 -9.22 24.14 -7.70
CA ARG A 375 -8.13 23.57 -8.52
C ARG A 375 -6.92 24.47 -8.75
N ASP A 376 -6.66 25.42 -7.86
CA ASP A 376 -5.57 26.41 -7.87
C ASP A 376 -5.94 27.77 -8.51
N ASP A 377 -7.20 27.98 -8.92
CA ASP A 377 -7.64 29.24 -9.57
C ASP A 377 -7.71 30.43 -8.59
N THR A 378 -8.20 30.19 -7.37
CA THR A 378 -8.31 31.19 -6.30
C THR A 378 -7.41 30.84 -5.12
N MET A 379 -6.58 31.79 -4.72
CA MET A 379 -5.75 31.65 -3.52
C MET A 379 -6.37 32.34 -2.31
N LEU A 380 -6.63 31.55 -1.27
CA LEU A 380 -7.26 31.99 -0.04
C LEU A 380 -6.30 31.94 1.15
N THR A 381 -6.46 32.92 2.03
CA THR A 381 -5.95 32.85 3.41
C THR A 381 -6.76 31.85 4.23
N LEU A 382 -6.21 31.38 5.36
CA LEU A 382 -6.94 30.51 6.30
C LEU A 382 -8.26 31.14 6.74
N LYS A 383 -8.29 32.45 7.01
CA LYS A 383 -9.50 33.15 7.43
C LYS A 383 -10.59 33.13 6.35
N GLN A 384 -10.21 33.28 5.08
CA GLN A 384 -11.15 33.19 3.96
C GLN A 384 -11.64 31.76 3.77
N TRP A 385 -10.75 30.78 3.87
CA TRP A 385 -11.09 29.36 3.83
C TRP A 385 -12.11 28.97 4.91
N GLN A 386 -11.88 29.41 6.15
CA GLN A 386 -12.81 29.23 7.27
C GLN A 386 -14.16 29.93 7.05
N ALA A 387 -14.15 31.13 6.44
CA ALA A 387 -15.37 31.86 6.13
C ALA A 387 -16.25 31.15 5.07
N LEU A 388 -15.69 30.27 4.24
CA LEU A 388 -16.44 29.40 3.34
C LEU A 388 -17.07 28.19 4.04
N GLY A 389 -16.71 27.94 5.31
CA GLY A 389 -17.21 26.80 6.10
C GLY A 389 -16.46 25.49 5.89
N TYR A 390 -15.37 25.49 5.10
CA TYR A 390 -14.54 24.30 4.87
C TYR A 390 -13.65 23.94 6.05
N ASP A 391 -13.39 24.87 6.96
CA ASP A 391 -12.55 24.64 8.14
C ASP A 391 -13.15 25.23 9.41
N ASN A 392 -12.98 24.50 10.51
CA ASN A 392 -13.22 25.03 11.85
C ASN A 392 -12.08 24.62 12.79
N GLY A 393 -11.29 25.59 13.28
CA GLY A 393 -10.30 25.37 14.33
C GLY A 393 -8.87 25.10 13.86
N SER A 394 -8.58 25.08 12.56
CA SER A 394 -7.19 25.08 12.09
C SER A 394 -6.50 26.43 12.39
N PHE A 395 -5.18 26.42 12.50
CA PHE A 395 -4.38 27.62 12.79
C PHE A 395 -2.98 27.58 12.15
N LEU A 396 -2.33 28.74 12.07
CA LEU A 396 -1.03 28.89 11.45
C LEU A 396 0.10 28.60 12.45
N ALA A 397 1.04 27.74 12.07
CA ALA A 397 2.32 27.59 12.74
C ALA A 397 3.40 27.17 11.73
N GLY A 398 4.63 27.64 11.92
CA GLY A 398 5.76 27.34 11.02
C GLY A 398 6.63 26.21 11.55
N ILE A 399 7.37 25.56 10.65
CA ILE A 399 8.20 24.38 10.92
C ILE A 399 9.15 24.56 12.13
N ASN A 400 9.78 25.73 12.27
CA ASN A 400 10.72 26.07 13.35
C ASN A 400 10.10 26.10 14.76
N SER A 401 8.77 26.13 14.86
CA SER A 401 8.07 26.12 16.15
C SER A 401 7.54 24.74 16.54
N LEU A 402 7.66 23.75 15.65
CA LEU A 402 6.96 22.47 15.78
C LEU A 402 7.89 21.33 16.20
N PHE A 403 9.06 21.23 15.57
CA PHE A 403 9.84 19.99 15.57
C PHE A 403 11.22 20.14 16.23
N ILE A 404 11.76 19.01 16.68
CA ILE A 404 13.07 18.93 17.36
C ILE A 404 14.20 19.26 16.39
N ASP A 405 14.27 18.55 15.26
CA ASP A 405 15.32 18.73 14.26
C ASP A 405 14.84 18.22 12.88
N PRO A 406 14.03 18.99 12.16
CA PRO A 406 13.48 18.58 10.87
C PRO A 406 14.57 18.39 9.80
N ASP A 407 15.68 19.12 9.88
CA ASP A 407 16.82 18.98 8.96
C ASP A 407 17.51 17.61 9.10
N ALA A 408 17.47 17.02 10.30
CA ALA A 408 17.91 15.65 10.55
C ALA A 408 16.81 14.59 10.37
N GLY A 409 15.60 14.99 9.95
CA GLY A 409 14.44 14.10 9.82
C GLY A 409 13.71 13.78 11.14
N ASP A 410 14.00 14.50 12.22
CA ASP A 410 13.34 14.34 13.53
C ASP A 410 12.14 15.28 13.67
N TYR A 411 11.00 14.79 13.19
CA TYR A 411 9.71 15.49 13.21
C TYR A 411 8.90 15.25 14.49
N ARG A 412 9.52 14.78 15.57
CA ARG A 412 8.87 14.76 16.89
C ARG A 412 8.70 16.19 17.40
N LEU A 413 7.67 16.41 18.21
CA LEU A 413 7.31 17.74 18.68
C LEU A 413 8.31 18.27 19.72
N ILE A 414 8.69 19.56 19.62
CA ILE A 414 9.35 20.25 20.74
C ILE A 414 8.37 20.53 21.86
N LYS A 415 8.88 20.67 23.09
CA LYS A 415 8.06 20.91 24.29
C LYS A 415 7.18 22.17 24.22
N SER A 416 7.60 23.18 23.46
CA SER A 416 6.83 24.42 23.26
C SER A 416 5.96 24.40 22.01
N SER A 417 5.83 23.23 21.36
CA SER A 417 5.11 23.13 20.09
C SER A 417 3.63 23.50 20.29
N PRO A 418 3.07 24.38 19.44
CA PRO A 418 1.65 24.70 19.48
C PRO A 418 0.77 23.52 19.03
N ALA A 419 1.35 22.42 18.55
CA ALA A 419 0.63 21.21 18.21
C ALA A 419 0.16 20.41 19.43
N ILE A 420 0.81 20.60 20.59
CA ILE A 420 0.55 19.85 21.81
C ILE A 420 -0.82 20.24 22.38
N ASP A 421 -1.64 19.23 22.70
CA ASP A 421 -2.99 19.36 23.25
C ASP A 421 -3.97 20.20 22.39
N ALA A 422 -3.64 20.43 21.12
CA ALA A 422 -4.37 21.33 20.24
C ALA A 422 -5.37 20.61 19.31
N GLY A 423 -5.32 19.28 19.24
CA GLY A 423 -6.20 18.47 18.41
C GLY A 423 -7.49 18.04 19.11
N ILE A 424 -8.35 17.35 18.37
CA ILE A 424 -9.66 16.86 18.82
C ILE A 424 -9.78 15.34 18.71
N ARG A 425 -10.55 14.70 19.60
CA ARG A 425 -10.72 13.23 19.61
C ARG A 425 -11.58 12.70 18.46
N SER A 426 -12.44 13.53 17.90
CA SER A 426 -13.30 13.15 16.78
C SER A 426 -13.79 14.36 16.01
N PHE A 427 -13.96 14.22 14.70
CA PHE A 427 -14.50 15.23 13.81
C PHE A 427 -15.42 14.59 12.78
N ALA A 428 -16.59 15.19 12.52
CA ALA A 428 -17.55 14.70 11.52
C ALA A 428 -17.86 13.17 11.62
N GLY A 429 -17.94 12.64 12.85
CA GLY A 429 -18.19 11.22 13.11
C GLY A 429 -16.98 10.28 12.91
N ARG A 430 -15.80 10.82 12.61
CA ARG A 430 -14.52 10.09 12.49
C ARG A 430 -13.68 10.32 13.75
N ALA A 431 -13.07 9.26 14.28
CA ALA A 431 -12.21 9.34 15.46
C ALA A 431 -10.75 9.63 15.09
N ALA A 432 -10.04 10.36 15.93
CA ALA A 432 -8.58 10.37 15.94
C ALA A 432 -8.06 9.00 16.40
N PRO A 433 -6.87 8.55 15.96
CA PRO A 433 -6.32 7.26 16.38
C PRO A 433 -5.90 7.27 17.85
N ASP A 434 -6.02 6.11 18.51
CA ASP A 434 -5.63 5.91 19.92
C ASP A 434 -4.12 5.81 20.16
N ASN A 435 -3.33 5.68 19.08
CA ASN A 435 -1.88 5.66 19.13
C ASN A 435 -1.29 6.61 18.10
N ASP A 436 -0.04 7.00 18.30
CA ASP A 436 0.73 7.85 17.37
C ASP A 436 1.59 7.02 16.39
N MET A 437 2.46 7.69 15.64
CA MET A 437 3.36 7.07 14.68
C MET A 437 4.37 6.08 15.31
N LEU A 438 4.76 6.29 16.56
CA LEU A 438 5.67 5.40 17.28
C LEU A 438 4.92 4.33 18.09
N SER A 439 3.62 4.18 17.84
CA SER A 439 2.71 3.32 18.62
C SER A 439 2.61 3.70 20.11
N GLY A 440 2.95 4.93 20.47
CA GLY A 440 2.68 5.49 21.79
C GLY A 440 1.20 5.82 21.94
N THR A 441 0.64 5.63 23.14
CA THR A 441 -0.78 5.91 23.40
C THR A 441 -1.06 7.40 23.25
N ARG A 442 -2.24 7.74 22.74
CA ARG A 442 -2.75 9.09 22.54
C ARG A 442 -4.16 9.21 23.16
N PRO A 443 -4.49 10.32 23.85
CA PRO A 443 -3.59 11.43 24.18
C PRO A 443 -2.66 11.11 25.37
N GLN A 444 -1.50 11.76 25.44
CA GLN A 444 -0.65 11.79 26.64
C GLN A 444 -0.95 13.00 27.52
N GLY A 445 -1.41 14.10 26.92
CA GLY A 445 -1.81 15.32 27.60
C GLY A 445 -3.31 15.41 27.85
N ALA A 446 -3.82 16.65 27.88
CA ALA A 446 -5.24 16.94 28.01
C ALA A 446 -6.03 16.50 26.76
N ASN A 447 -5.46 16.67 25.57
CA ASN A 447 -6.08 16.42 24.28
C ASN A 447 -5.11 15.71 23.32
N VAL A 448 -5.60 15.35 22.15
CA VAL A 448 -4.78 14.76 21.08
C VAL A 448 -3.82 15.83 20.56
N ASP A 449 -2.56 15.46 20.32
CA ASP A 449 -1.64 16.35 19.61
C ASP A 449 -1.92 16.35 18.10
N ILE A 450 -1.73 17.50 17.47
CA ILE A 450 -1.82 17.64 16.00
C ILE A 450 -0.56 17.05 15.36
N GLY A 451 -0.72 16.23 14.33
CA GLY A 451 0.36 15.60 13.59
C GLY A 451 0.57 14.11 13.90
N ALA A 452 1.63 13.55 13.31
CA ALA A 452 1.95 12.12 13.37
C ALA A 452 2.43 11.65 14.76
N TYR A 453 3.04 12.53 15.53
CA TYR A 453 3.64 12.22 16.83
C TYR A 453 2.78 12.77 17.97
N GLU A 454 2.67 11.99 19.03
CA GLU A 454 2.18 12.46 20.32
C GLU A 454 3.40 12.84 21.18
N PHE A 455 3.38 14.04 21.73
CA PHE A 455 4.43 14.52 22.62
C PHE A 455 4.40 13.73 23.92
N SER A 456 5.55 13.15 24.26
CA SER A 456 5.81 12.64 25.59
C SER A 456 7.18 13.12 26.07
N ALA A 457 7.24 13.55 27.33
CA ALA A 457 8.47 14.00 27.97
C ALA A 457 9.54 12.90 28.05
N THR A 458 9.17 11.64 27.79
CA THR A 458 10.06 10.47 27.81
C THR A 458 10.18 9.79 26.45
N SER A 459 9.72 10.41 25.35
CA SER A 459 9.74 9.76 24.03
C SER A 459 11.17 9.43 23.59
N PRO A 460 11.47 8.15 23.24
CA PRO A 460 12.77 7.77 22.71
C PRO A 460 13.04 8.50 21.38
N PRO A 461 14.32 8.72 21.01
CA PRO A 461 14.69 9.22 19.68
C PRO A 461 14.04 8.38 18.58
N PRO A 462 13.76 8.97 17.39
CA PRO A 462 13.20 8.19 16.30
C PRO A 462 14.20 7.08 15.94
N PRO A 463 13.73 5.96 15.35
CA PRO A 463 14.63 5.01 14.72
C PRO A 463 15.55 5.78 13.77
N SER A 464 16.86 5.54 13.83
CA SER A 464 17.81 6.22 12.94
C SER A 464 17.41 5.93 11.49
N THR A 465 17.03 6.96 10.73
CA THR A 465 17.03 6.90 9.27
C THR A 465 18.44 6.52 8.86
N PRO A 466 18.66 5.41 8.14
CA PRO A 466 19.97 5.13 7.58
C PRO A 466 20.35 6.35 6.73
N GLN A 467 21.40 7.06 7.12
CA GLN A 467 22.08 7.97 6.21
C GLN A 467 22.75 7.09 5.15
N THR A 468 21.99 6.62 4.17
CA THR A 468 22.58 6.29 2.89
C THR A 468 23.11 7.60 2.35
N ALA A 469 24.44 7.71 2.27
CA ALA A 469 25.09 8.82 1.62
C ALA A 469 24.40 9.05 0.29
N CYS A 470 23.76 10.21 0.14
CA CYS A 470 23.07 10.63 -1.07
C CYS A 470 24.07 10.47 -2.22
N LEU A 471 23.93 9.40 -3.01
CA LEU A 471 24.59 9.36 -4.30
C LEU A 471 23.89 10.46 -5.08
N PRO A 472 24.64 11.45 -5.61
CA PRO A 472 24.02 12.59 -6.27
C PRO A 472 23.07 12.06 -7.33
N PHE A 473 21.83 12.55 -7.28
CA PHE A 473 20.85 12.38 -8.33
C PHE A 473 21.54 12.75 -9.64
N ILE A 474 21.87 11.76 -10.48
CA ILE A 474 22.31 12.03 -11.84
C ILE A 474 21.00 12.26 -12.58
N PRO A 475 20.64 13.49 -12.96
CA PRO A 475 19.50 13.67 -13.83
C PRO A 475 19.82 12.88 -15.10
N LEU A 476 19.01 11.86 -15.42
CA LEU A 476 18.91 11.43 -16.79
C LEU A 476 18.34 12.63 -17.54
N LEU A 477 19.23 13.36 -18.21
CA LEU A 477 18.88 14.24 -19.32
C LEU A 477 18.10 13.38 -20.31
N LEU A 478 16.78 13.54 -20.32
CA LEU A 478 15.93 13.27 -21.48
C LEU A 478 15.96 14.49 -22.39
#